data_AF-A0A0B7MKC6-F1
#
_entry.id   AF-A0A0B7MKC6-F1
#
_cell.length_a   1.000
_cell.length_b   1.000
_cell.length_c   1.000
_cell.angle_alpha   90.00
_cell.angle_beta   90.00
_cell.angle_gamma   90.00
#
_symmetry.space_group_name_H-M   'P 1'
#
loop_
_entity.id
_entity.type
_entity.pdbx_description
1 polymer ?
#
loop_
_entity_poly.entity_id
_entity_poly.type
_entity_poly.pdbx_seq_one_letter_code
_entity_poly.pdbx_strand_id
1 'polypeptide(L)' 'MKVAYYPGCSLDTTGIEFRLSTAWCASKVGLDLWELPGWNCCGASSAHAKDHLLSLLCLPAI' A
#
# COMPACT_ATOMS: atom_id res chain seq x y z
N MET A 1 -6.85 -19.61 10.23
CA MET A 1 -7.99 -18.93 9.55
C MET A 1 -7.44 -18.17 8.35
N LYS A 2 -8.07 -18.27 7.17
CA LYS A 2 -7.53 -17.70 5.92
C LYS A 2 -8.08 -16.30 5.70
N VAL A 3 -7.20 -15.32 5.52
CA VAL A 3 -7.55 -13.90 5.41
C VAL A 3 -6.99 -13.37 4.10
N ALA A 4 -7.85 -12.64 3.38
CA ALA A 4 -7.46 -11.87 2.20
C ALA A 4 -6.46 -10.77 2.61
N TYR A 5 -5.24 -10.85 2.09
CA TYR A 5 -4.17 -9.90 2.36
C TYR A 5 -3.96 -8.98 1.15
N TYR A 6 -4.04 -7.68 1.40
CA TYR A 6 -3.77 -6.63 0.42
C TYR A 6 -2.53 -5.85 0.88
N PRO A 7 -1.35 -6.06 0.27
CA PRO A 7 -0.14 -5.35 0.67
C PRO A 7 -0.18 -3.88 0.22
N GLY A 8 -0.77 -3.57 -0.94
CA GLY A 8 -0.77 -2.20 -1.46
C GLY A 8 0.61 -1.73 -1.93
N CYS A 9 0.66 -0.62 -2.67
CA CYS A 9 1.87 -0.18 -3.37
C CYS A 9 3.03 0.20 -2.43
N SER A 10 2.74 0.79 -1.26
CA SER A 10 3.78 1.27 -0.34
C SER A 10 4.47 0.12 0.41
N LEU A 11 3.70 -0.89 0.82
CA LEU A 11 4.24 -2.08 1.52
C LEU A 11 4.94 -3.03 0.53
N ASP A 12 4.56 -3.02 -0.74
CA ASP A 12 5.21 -3.80 -1.80
C ASP A 12 6.56 -3.21 -2.23
N THR A 13 6.72 -1.88 -2.22
CA THR A 13 7.94 -1.20 -2.70
C THR A 13 8.89 -0.83 -1.57
N THR A 14 8.55 0.17 -0.75
CA THR A 14 9.45 0.76 0.24
C THR A 14 9.28 0.17 1.64
N GLY A 15 8.15 -0.49 1.92
CA GLY A 15 7.80 -1.03 3.23
C GLY A 15 7.94 -2.54 3.35
N ILE A 16 8.96 -3.13 2.73
CA ILE A 16 9.16 -4.59 2.70
C ILE A 16 9.34 -5.16 4.11
N GLU A 17 10.05 -4.44 4.98
CA GLU A 17 10.25 -4.79 6.38
C GLU A 17 8.93 -4.85 7.15
N PHE A 18 7.99 -3.95 6.87
CA PHE A 18 6.64 -4.00 7.44
C PHE A 18 5.87 -5.21 6.94
N ARG A 19 5.96 -5.52 5.64
CA ARG A 19 5.33 -6.71 5.04
C ARG A 19 5.83 -8.00 5.72
N LEU A 20 7.13 -8.13 5.94
CA LEU A 20 7.74 -9.26 6.63
C LEU A 20 7.31 -9.34 8.10
N SER A 21 7.30 -8.21 8.81
CA SER A 21 6.82 -8.14 10.19
C SER A 21 5.36 -8.56 10.32
N THR A 22 4.49 -8.07 9.42
CA THR A 22 3.08 -8.46 9.35
C THR A 22 2.90 -9.95 9.08
N ALA A 23 3.67 -10.53 8.16
CA ALA A 23 3.61 -11.97 7.87
C ALA A 23 4.05 -12.83 9.07
N TRP A 24 5.07 -12.39 9.80
CA TRP A 24 5.54 -13.08 11.01
C TRP A 24 4.48 -13.03 12.13
N CYS A 25 3.91 -11.85 12.38
CA CYS A 25 2.82 -11.68 13.34
C CYS A 25 1.59 -12.53 12.97
N ALA A 26 1.20 -12.54 11.69
CA ALA A 26 0.08 -13.35 11.21
C ALA A 26 0.32 -14.84 11.42
N SER A 27 1.54 -15.32 11.16
CA SER A 27 1.93 -16.72 11.41
C SER A 27 1.81 -17.09 12.89
N LYS A 28 2.17 -16.18 13.81
CA LYS A 28 2.05 -16.40 15.26
C LYS A 28 0.60 -16.45 15.76
N VAL A 29 -0.30 -15.72 15.10
CA VAL A 29 -1.74 -15.70 15.42
C VAL A 29 -2.49 -16.85 14.71
N GLY A 30 -1.81 -17.63 13.86
CA GLY A 30 -2.44 -18.73 13.10
C GLY A 30 -3.32 -18.23 11.94
N LEU A 31 -2.98 -17.06 11.40
CA LEU A 31 -3.61 -16.48 10.21
C LEU A 31 -2.80 -16.87 8.96
N ASP A 32 -3.52 -17.35 7.96
CA ASP A 32 -2.97 -17.60 6.62
C ASP A 32 -3.27 -16.38 5.75
N LEU A 33 -2.23 -15.59 5.46
CA LEU A 33 -2.32 -14.39 4.63
C LEU A 33 -2.32 -14.79 3.15
N TRP A 34 -3.49 -14.77 2.54
CA TRP A 34 -3.65 -15.04 1.12
C TRP A 34 -3.64 -13.75 0.32
N GLU A 35 -2.57 -13.52 -0.42
CA GLU A 35 -2.44 -12.35 -1.28
C GLU A 35 -3.38 -12.45 -2.49
N LEU A 36 -4.16 -11.39 -2.76
CA LEU A 36 -5.12 -11.39 -3.87
C LEU A 36 -4.38 -11.33 -5.21
N PRO A 37 -4.62 -12.26 -6.15
CA PRO A 37 -4.02 -12.18 -7.47
C PRO A 37 -4.57 -10.98 -8.23
N GLY A 38 -3.68 -10.14 -8.77
CA GLY A 38 -4.06 -8.97 -9.57
C GLY A 38 -4.57 -7.78 -8.76
N TRP A 39 -4.20 -7.67 -7.47
CA TRP A 39 -4.42 -6.45 -6.73
C TRP A 39 -3.65 -5.29 -7.38
N ASN A 40 -4.26 -4.10 -7.36
CA ASN A 40 -3.71 -2.88 -7.94
C ASN A 40 -3.79 -1.74 -6.92
N CYS A 41 -3.05 -0.67 -7.18
CA CYS A 41 -2.97 0.47 -6.26
C CYS A 41 -4.36 1.02 -5.93
N CYS A 42 -4.62 1.25 -4.64
CA CYS A 42 -5.88 1.77 -4.12
C CYS A 42 -6.14 3.24 -4.47
N GLY A 43 -5.18 3.93 -5.08
CA GLY A 43 -5.32 5.34 -5.44
C GLY A 43 -5.27 6.31 -4.26
N ALA A 44 -4.77 5.88 -3.09
CA ALA A 44 -4.63 6.74 -1.90
C ALA A 44 -3.52 7.81 -2.01
N SER A 45 -2.77 7.82 -3.12
CA SER A 45 -1.78 8.87 -3.41
C SER A 45 -2.48 10.20 -3.71
N SER A 46 -1.90 11.30 -3.20
CA SER A 46 -2.38 12.67 -3.42
C SER A 46 -2.40 13.09 -4.90
N ALA A 47 -1.81 12.30 -5.80
CA ALA A 47 -1.89 12.51 -7.24
C ALA A 47 -3.32 12.59 -7.80
N HIS A 48 -4.32 12.05 -7.09
CA HIS A 48 -5.73 12.15 -7.50
C HIS A 48 -6.47 13.37 -6.93
N ALA A 49 -5.85 14.17 -6.06
CA ALA A 49 -6.40 15.45 -5.60
C ALA A 49 -6.30 16.46 -6.74
N LYS A 50 -7.32 16.48 -7.62
CA LYS A 50 -7.46 17.43 -8.73
C LYS A 50 -7.84 18.84 -8.26
N ASP A 51 -7.23 19.32 -7.18
CA ASP A 51 -7.33 20.73 -6.82
C ASP A 51 -6.38 21.51 -7.73
N HIS A 52 -6.95 22.29 -8.65
CA HIS A 52 -6.20 23.13 -9.57
C HIS A 52 -5.18 24.03 -8.83
N LEU A 53 -5.51 24.45 -7.62
CA LEU A 53 -4.64 25.26 -6.76
C LEU A 53 -3.46 24.46 -6.18
N LEU A 54 -3.67 23.20 -5.79
CA LEU A 54 -2.60 22.34 -5.30
C LEU A 54 -1.63 21.94 -6.42
N SER A 55 -2.16 21.72 -7.62
CA SER A 55 -1.34 21.39 -8.79
C SER A 55 -0.41 22.55 -9.21
N LEU A 56 -0.81 23.81 -8.97
CA LEU A 56 0.04 24.99 -9.21
C LEU A 56 1.15 25.16 -8.16
N LEU A 57 0.89 24.79 -6.90
CA LEU A 57 1.85 24.92 -5.79
C LEU A 57 2.88 23.79 -5.72
N CYS A 58 2.60 22.63 -6.32
CA CYS A 58 3.44 21.43 -6.25
C CYS A 58 4.31 21.19 -7.50
N LEU A 59 4.25 22.06 -8.52
CA LEU A 59 5.29 22.08 -9.55
C LEU A 59 6.54 22.72 -8.94
N PRO A 60 7.71 22.04 -8.94
CA PRO A 60 8.97 22.75 -8.76
C PRO A 60 9.07 23.73 -9.93
N ALA A 61 8.97 25.03 -9.63
CA ALA A 61 9.29 26.09 -10.56
C ALA A 61 10.76 25.95 -10.96
N ILE A 62 11.00 25.32 -12.11
CA ILE A 62 12.19 25.54 -12.93
C ILE A 62 11.89 26.75 -13.80
#